data_AF-A0A5C7W2A6-F1
#
_entry.id   AF-A0A5C7W2A6-F1
#
_cell.length_a   1.000
_cell.length_b   1.000
_cell.length_c   1.000
_cell.angle_alpha   90.00
_cell.angle_beta   90.00
_cell.angle_gamma   90.00
#
_symmetry.space_group_name_H-M   'P 1'
#
loop_
_entity.id
_entity.type
_entity.pdbx_description
1 polymer ?
#
loop_
_entity_poly.entity_id
_entity_poly.type
_entity_poly.pdbx_seq_one_letter_code
_entity_poly.pdbx_strand_id
1 'polypeptide(L)'
;MKLAISLAFSFLSAAMLLIFYYLGLEFYKALGYSPARGISLGIGIEILLISYFFINTFTIFCSRLYLRAIGIGAVIIITFYLLWPYYPLRTAYLCFSGSLITVLACSFSDIAVRFLSNMDRKKND
;
A
#
# COMPACT_ATOMS: atom_id res chain seq x y z
N MET A 1 -10.64 18.20 7.02
CA MET A 1 -11.46 17.11 6.43
C MET A 1 -10.68 16.24 5.45
N LYS A 2 -10.07 16.81 4.38
CA LYS A 2 -9.17 16.08 3.46
C LYS A 2 -8.14 15.20 4.18
N LEU A 3 -7.39 15.79 5.12
CA LEU A 3 -6.32 15.12 5.85
C LEU A 3 -6.79 13.87 6.62
N ALA A 4 -7.96 13.92 7.27
CA ALA A 4 -8.52 12.80 8.02
C ALA A 4 -8.97 11.64 7.10
N ILE A 5 -9.59 11.97 5.96
CA ILE A 5 -10.01 11.00 4.95
C ILE A 5 -8.77 10.33 4.32
N SER A 6 -7.77 11.13 3.97
CA SER A 6 -6.50 10.65 3.40
C SER A 6 -5.75 9.71 4.35
N LEU A 7 -5.70 10.04 5.65
CA LEU A 7 -5.15 9.17 6.67
C LEU A 7 -5.94 7.87 6.80
N ALA A 8 -7.27 7.93 6.84
CA ALA A 8 -8.12 6.74 6.92
C ALA A 8 -7.89 5.78 5.74
N PHE A 9 -7.78 6.30 4.52
CA PHE A 9 -7.47 5.48 3.34
C PHE A 9 -6.04 4.93 3.34
N SER A 10 -5.08 5.65 3.93
CA SER A 10 -3.69 5.17 4.09
C SER A 10 -3.59 4.05 5.13
N PHE A 11 -4.36 4.13 6.22
CA PHE A 11 -4.46 3.03 7.19
C PHE A 11 -5.18 1.83 6.58
N LEU A 12 -6.26 2.06 5.83
CA LEU A 12 -6.99 0.99 5.15
C LEU A 12 -6.11 0.27 4.11
N SER A 13 -5.34 1.02 3.32
CA SER A 13 -4.43 0.44 2.31
C SER A 13 -3.31 -0.37 2.96
N ALA A 14 -2.73 0.12 4.07
CA ALA A 14 -1.74 -0.61 4.84
C ALA A 14 -2.33 -1.90 5.46
N ALA A 15 -3.56 -1.85 5.99
CA ALA A 15 -4.26 -3.02 6.51
C ALA A 15 -4.53 -4.06 5.41
N MET A 16 -4.96 -3.62 4.21
CA MET A 16 -5.13 -4.53 3.07
C MET A 16 -3.81 -5.16 2.64
N LEU A 17 -2.71 -4.41 2.58
CA LEU A 17 -1.38 -4.96 2.27
C LEU A 17 -1.02 -6.10 3.23
N LEU A 18 -1.34 -5.93 4.51
CA LEU A 18 -1.09 -6.90 5.58
C LEU A 18 -1.90 -8.20 5.36
N ILE A 19 -3.17 -8.07 4.96
CA ILE A 19 -4.02 -9.22 4.59
C ILE A 19 -3.44 -9.96 3.38
N PHE A 20 -3.08 -9.23 2.32
CA PHE A 20 -2.46 -9.80 1.11
C PHE A 20 -1.12 -10.47 1.40
N TYR A 21 -0.35 -9.93 2.34
CA TYR A 21 0.90 -10.53 2.80
C TYR A 21 0.68 -11.89 3.47
N TYR A 22 -0.31 -12.00 4.35
CA TYR A 22 -0.66 -13.29 4.97
C TYR A 22 -1.24 -14.28 3.97
N LEU A 23 -2.09 -13.84 3.04
CA LEU A 23 -2.54 -14.68 1.92
C LEU A 23 -1.38 -15.19 1.08
N GLY A 24 -0.41 -14.33 0.77
CA GLY A 24 0.80 -14.71 0.06
C GLY A 24 1.65 -15.73 0.84
N LEU A 25 1.68 -15.66 2.17
CA LEU A 25 2.32 -16.67 3.03
C LEU A 25 1.62 -18.02 2.94
N GLU A 26 0.29 -18.05 3.00
CA GLU A 26 -0.46 -19.30 2.90
C GLU A 26 -0.31 -19.95 1.53
N PHE A 27 -0.39 -19.17 0.45
CA PHE A 27 -0.12 -19.66 -0.90
C PHE A 27 1.30 -20.23 -1.04
N TYR A 28 2.29 -19.56 -0.46
CA TYR A 28 3.68 -20.01 -0.54
C TYR A 28 3.92 -21.31 0.25
N LYS A 29 3.28 -21.45 1.42
CA LYS A 29 3.27 -22.70 2.19
C LYS A 29 2.56 -23.83 1.45
N ALA A 30 1.43 -23.54 0.79
CA ALA A 30 0.68 -24.53 0.02
C ALA A 30 1.48 -25.09 -1.17
N LEU A 31 2.40 -24.29 -1.72
CA LEU A 31 3.33 -24.72 -2.77
C LEU A 31 4.52 -25.56 -2.26
N GLY A 32 4.56 -25.89 -0.96
CA GLY A 32 5.59 -26.75 -0.38
C GLY A 32 6.93 -26.04 -0.08
N TYR A 33 7.00 -24.73 -0.28
CA TYR A 33 8.20 -23.96 0.03
C TYR A 33 8.28 -23.68 1.54
N SER A 34 9.42 -24.02 2.15
CA SER A 34 9.67 -23.74 3.56
C SER A 34 9.77 -22.22 3.79
N PRO A 35 9.12 -21.66 4.83
CA PRO A 35 9.35 -20.27 5.23
C PRO A 35 10.79 -20.16 5.74
N ALA A 36 11.70 -19.67 4.89
CA ALA A 36 13.12 -19.59 5.21
C ALA A 36 13.37 -18.66 6.41
N ARG A 37 14.15 -19.17 7.37
CA ARG A 37 14.73 -18.46 8.50
C ARG A 37 15.80 -17.49 7.98
N GLY A 38 15.49 -16.21 7.86
CA GLY A 38 16.50 -15.22 7.45
C GLY A 38 15.95 -13.81 7.54
N ILE A 39 16.39 -13.07 8.56
CA ILE A 39 15.84 -11.80 9.05
C ILE A 39 14.42 -12.03 9.58
N SER A 40 14.14 -11.57 10.81
CA SER A 40 12.79 -11.67 11.39
C SER A 40 11.78 -11.24 10.33
N LEU A 41 10.96 -12.17 9.84
CA LEU A 41 9.87 -11.88 8.89
C LEU A 41 9.07 -10.67 9.38
N GLY A 42 8.98 -10.47 10.70
CA GLY A 42 8.41 -9.27 11.33
C GLY A 42 9.10 -7.97 10.93
N ILE A 43 10.43 -7.85 11.04
CA ILE A 43 11.16 -6.60 10.76
C ILE A 43 11.01 -6.18 9.29
N GLY A 44 11.06 -7.13 8.36
CA GLY A 44 10.85 -6.85 6.93
C GLY A 44 9.42 -6.36 6.63
N ILE A 45 8.41 -6.94 7.30
CA ILE A 45 7.01 -6.51 7.20
C ILE A 45 6.83 -5.11 7.79
N GLU A 46 7.41 -4.84 8.95
CA GLU A 46 7.30 -3.55 9.64
C GLU A 46 7.89 -2.43 8.77
N ILE A 47 9.08 -2.64 8.20
CA ILE A 47 9.70 -1.70 7.27
C ILE A 47 8.82 -1.48 6.04
N LEU A 48 8.21 -2.54 5.50
CA LEU A 48 7.29 -2.45 4.37
C LEU A 48 6.02 -1.67 4.71
N LEU A 49 5.39 -1.94 5.85
CA LEU A 49 4.19 -1.24 6.31
C LEU A 49 4.46 0.24 6.56
N ILE A 50 5.56 0.57 7.22
CA ILE A 50 5.98 1.95 7.49
C ILE A 50 6.22 2.66 6.14
N SER A 51 6.97 2.03 5.22
CA SER A 51 7.23 2.60 3.89
C SER A 51 5.94 2.83 3.10
N TYR A 52 5.01 1.86 3.11
CA TYR A 52 3.70 1.98 2.46
C TYR A 52 2.86 3.11 3.05
N PHE A 53 2.87 3.26 4.37
CA PHE A 53 2.10 4.28 5.06
C PHE A 53 2.64 5.69 4.75
N PHE A 54 3.95 5.89 4.85
CA PHE A 54 4.59 7.16 4.52
C PHE A 54 4.40 7.54 3.06
N ILE A 55 4.58 6.58 2.15
CA ILE A 55 4.45 6.85 0.72
C ILE A 55 3.00 7.09 0.33
N ASN A 56 2.02 6.32 0.83
CA ASN A 56 0.60 6.60 0.61
C ASN A 56 0.20 7.99 1.13
N THR A 57 0.65 8.32 2.34
CA THR A 57 0.37 9.62 2.93
C THR A 57 0.94 10.74 2.05
N PHE A 58 2.20 10.61 1.61
CA PHE A 58 2.87 11.57 0.72
C PHE A 58 2.20 11.68 -0.66
N THR A 59 1.82 10.57 -1.28
CA THR A 59 1.17 10.56 -2.60
C THR A 59 -0.22 11.19 -2.57
N ILE A 60 -0.93 11.10 -1.45
CA ILE A 60 -2.23 11.77 -1.31
C ILE A 60 -2.08 13.30 -1.23
N PHE A 61 -1.02 13.80 -0.57
CA PHE A 61 -0.72 15.24 -0.55
C PHE A 61 -0.20 15.76 -1.90
N CYS A 62 0.36 14.88 -2.74
CA CYS A 62 0.79 15.23 -4.07
C CYS A 62 -0.39 15.31 -5.03
N SER A 63 -0.67 16.52 -5.54
CA SER A 63 -1.68 16.76 -6.57
C SER A 63 -1.25 16.32 -7.97
N ARG A 64 0.05 16.07 -8.18
CA ARG A 64 0.61 15.73 -9.49
C ARG A 64 0.76 14.22 -9.66
N LEU A 65 0.18 13.69 -10.73
CA LEU A 65 0.20 12.26 -11.10
C LEU A 65 1.63 11.67 -11.15
N TYR A 66 2.62 12.42 -11.65
CA TYR A 66 3.99 11.91 -11.73
C TYR A 66 4.63 11.66 -10.36
N LEU A 67 4.36 12.51 -9.36
CA LEU A 67 4.87 12.32 -8.00
C LEU A 67 4.22 11.10 -7.33
N ARG A 68 2.94 10.84 -7.66
CA ARG A 68 2.24 9.64 -7.21
C ARG A 68 2.86 8.37 -7.80
N ALA A 69 3.20 8.39 -9.08
CA ALA A 69 3.89 7.29 -9.75
C ALA A 69 5.29 7.03 -9.17
N ILE A 70 6.04 8.10 -8.83
CA ILE A 70 7.36 7.98 -8.18
C ILE A 70 7.23 7.30 -6.81
N GLY A 71 6.22 7.69 -6.00
CA GLY A 71 5.94 7.04 -4.73
C GLY A 71 5.66 5.54 -4.90
N ILE A 72 4.75 5.18 -5.81
CA ILE A 72 4.43 3.77 -6.12
C ILE A 72 5.69 3.02 -6.60
N GLY A 73 6.51 3.65 -7.43
CA GLY A 73 7.78 3.07 -7.90
C GLY A 73 8.77 2.81 -6.77
N ALA A 74 8.93 3.75 -5.84
CA ALA A 74 9.80 3.59 -4.67
C ALA A 74 9.38 2.40 -3.80
N VAL A 75 8.07 2.22 -3.60
CA VAL A 75 7.51 1.08 -2.88
C VAL A 75 7.87 -0.24 -3.56
N ILE A 76 7.68 -0.33 -4.88
CA ILE A 76 8.01 -1.53 -5.66
C ILE A 76 9.51 -1.83 -5.53
N ILE A 77 10.38 -0.84 -5.69
CA ILE A 77 11.83 -1.02 -5.60
C ILE A 77 12.26 -1.50 -4.22
N ILE A 78 11.74 -0.90 -3.14
CA ILE A 78 12.07 -1.30 -1.76
C ILE A 78 11.59 -2.73 -1.49
N THR A 79 10.35 -3.05 -1.89
CA THR A 79 9.79 -4.40 -1.76
C THR A 79 10.62 -5.41 -2.54
N PHE A 80 11.03 -5.06 -3.75
CA PHE A 80 11.86 -5.88 -4.61
C PHE A 80 13.24 -6.11 -3.99
N TYR A 81 13.93 -5.05 -3.58
CA TYR A 81 15.25 -5.15 -2.97
C TYR A 81 15.26 -6.03 -1.71
N LEU A 82 14.23 -5.91 -0.87
CA LEU A 82 14.16 -6.63 0.41
C LEU A 82 13.74 -8.10 0.25
N LEU A 83 12.77 -8.40 -0.62
CA LEU A 83 12.15 -9.73 -0.68
C LEU A 83 12.61 -10.57 -1.88
N TRP A 84 13.06 -9.95 -2.98
CA TRP A 84 13.41 -10.68 -4.21
C TRP A 84 14.47 -11.76 -4.03
N PRO A 85 15.58 -11.53 -3.29
CA PRO A 85 16.63 -12.53 -3.12
C PRO A 85 16.15 -13.79 -2.38
N TYR A 86 15.08 -13.67 -1.59
CA TYR A 86 14.59 -14.73 -0.72
C TYR A 86 13.31 -15.37 -1.23
N TYR A 87 12.42 -14.57 -1.82
CA TYR A 87 11.06 -14.96 -2.19
C TYR A 87 10.60 -14.27 -3.50
N PRO A 88 11.15 -14.60 -4.67
CA PRO A 88 10.90 -13.86 -5.91
C PRO A 88 9.42 -13.88 -6.36
N LEU A 89 8.77 -15.04 -6.31
CA LEU A 89 7.32 -15.17 -6.62
C LEU A 89 6.44 -14.34 -5.67
N ARG A 90 6.76 -14.37 -4.38
CA ARG A 90 6.06 -13.61 -3.35
C ARG A 90 6.27 -12.10 -3.52
N THR A 91 7.48 -11.72 -3.89
CA THR A 91 7.86 -10.33 -4.17
C THR A 91 7.08 -9.79 -5.35
N ALA A 92 6.99 -10.56 -6.44
CA ALA A 92 6.19 -10.18 -7.59
C ALA A 92 4.71 -10.01 -7.23
N TYR A 93 4.14 -10.93 -6.45
CA TYR A 93 2.77 -10.83 -5.96
C TYR A 93 2.56 -9.57 -5.10
N LEU A 94 3.43 -9.31 -4.11
CA LEU A 94 3.33 -8.16 -3.22
C LEU A 94 3.55 -6.82 -3.93
N CYS A 95 4.49 -6.77 -4.88
CA CYS A 95 4.70 -5.58 -5.72
C CYS A 95 3.46 -5.30 -6.57
N PHE A 96 2.85 -6.32 -7.17
CA PHE A 96 1.65 -6.17 -7.98
C PHE A 96 0.42 -5.80 -7.15
N SER A 97 0.12 -6.57 -6.09
CA SER A 97 -1.02 -6.33 -5.23
C SER A 97 -0.90 -5.00 -4.49
N GLY A 98 0.27 -4.67 -3.99
CA GLY A 98 0.46 -3.46 -3.20
C GLY A 98 0.49 -2.17 -4.04
N SER A 99 1.01 -2.22 -5.28
CA SER A 99 0.87 -1.10 -6.22
C SER A 99 -0.60 -0.89 -6.62
N LEU A 100 -1.35 -1.96 -6.91
CA LEU A 100 -2.78 -1.89 -7.18
C LEU A 100 -3.57 -1.29 -6.00
N ILE A 101 -3.30 -1.76 -4.78
CA ILE A 101 -3.93 -1.24 -3.55
C ILE A 101 -3.66 0.26 -3.38
N THR A 102 -2.43 0.71 -3.64
CA THR A 102 -2.03 2.12 -3.54
C THR A 102 -2.77 3.00 -4.55
N VAL A 103 -2.90 2.53 -5.79
CA VAL A 103 -3.66 3.23 -6.85
C VAL A 103 -5.15 3.32 -6.49
N LEU A 104 -5.73 2.23 -6.00
CA LEU A 104 -7.12 2.21 -5.57
C LEU A 104 -7.34 3.15 -4.38
N ALA A 105 -6.47 3.12 -3.37
CA ALA A 105 -6.57 3.99 -2.19
C ALA A 105 -6.51 5.48 -2.58
N CYS A 106 -5.60 5.86 -3.49
CA CYS A 106 -5.54 7.23 -4.02
C CYS A 106 -6.84 7.62 -4.75
N SER A 107 -7.35 6.74 -5.60
CA SER A 107 -8.57 7.00 -6.40
C SER A 107 -9.81 7.15 -5.52
N PHE A 108 -10.00 6.26 -4.55
CA PHE A 108 -11.12 6.34 -3.62
C PHE A 108 -11.01 7.53 -2.68
N SER A 109 -9.80 7.89 -2.24
CA SER A 109 -9.58 9.10 -1.42
C SER A 109 -10.00 10.36 -2.19
N ASP A 110 -9.59 10.50 -3.46
CA ASP A 110 -9.98 11.64 -4.29
C ASP A 110 -11.51 11.71 -4.51
N ILE A 111 -12.16 10.56 -4.74
CA ILE A 111 -13.63 10.50 -4.89
C ILE A 111 -14.34 10.88 -3.59
N ALA A 112 -13.93 10.30 -2.46
CA ALA A 112 -14.54 10.55 -1.15
C ALA A 112 -14.45 12.04 -0.75
N VAL A 113 -13.29 12.65 -0.99
CA VAL A 113 -13.08 14.07 -0.77
C VAL A 113 -13.99 14.95 -1.63
N ARG A 114 -14.15 14.62 -2.92
CA ARG A 114 -15.07 15.35 -3.81
C ARG A 114 -16.52 15.20 -3.39
N PHE A 115 -16.93 13.99 -3.01
CA PHE A 115 -18.29 13.71 -2.57
C PHE A 115 -18.64 14.50 -1.31
N LEU A 116 -17.77 14.49 -0.30
CA LEU A 116 -17.97 15.24 0.94
C LEU A 116 -17.98 16.76 0.72
N SER A 117 -17.11 17.26 -0.16
CA SER A 117 -17.12 18.68 -0.54
C SER A 117 -18.43 19.10 -1.22
N ASN A 118 -19.08 18.22 -1.98
CA ASN A 118 -20.37 18.50 -2.62
C ASN A 118 -21.52 18.45 -1.61
N MET A 119 -21.46 17.56 -0.62
CA MET A 119 -22.43 17.53 0.47
C MET A 119 -22.39 18.79 1.35
N ASP A 120 -21.18 19.27 1.68
CA ASP A 120 -21.01 20.50 2.45
C ASP A 120 -21.54 21.74 1.70
N ARG A 121 -21.32 21.82 0.38
CA ARG A 121 -21.92 22.88 -0.45
C ARG A 121 -23.45 22.84 -0.39
N LYS A 122 -24.05 21.67 -0.59
CA LYS A 122 -25.51 21.50 -0.58
C LYS A 122 -26.16 21.77 0.78
N LYS A 123 -25.40 21.75 1.87
CA LYS A 123 -25.90 22.03 3.23
C LYS A 123 -25.86 23.53 3.58
N ASN A 124 -25.09 24.31 2.84
CA ASN A 124 -24.94 25.76 3.03
C ASN A 124 -25.78 26.59 2.05
N ASP A 125 -26.46 25.95 1.09
CA ASP A 125 -27.48 26.52 0.20
C ASP A 125 -28.88 26.19 0.73
#